data_AF-A0A329MFH7-F1
#
_entry.id   AF-A0A329MFH7-F1
#
_cell.length_a   1.000
_cell.length_b   1.000
_cell.length_c   1.000
_cell.angle_alpha   90.00
_cell.angle_beta   90.00
_cell.angle_gamma   90.00
#
_symmetry.space_group_name_H-M   'P 1'
#
loop_
_entity.id
_entity.type
_entity.pdbx_description
1 polymer ?
#
loop_
_entity_poly.entity_id
_entity_poly.type
_entity_poly.pdbx_seq_one_letter_code
_entity_poly.pdbx_strand_id
1 'polypeptide(L)'
;MSQDDNLAVVVSNAAQTAAQDIGTFIRAQREAAQVSVRQLAEKAGVSNPYLSQIERGLRKPSADVLNQIAKALRVSAEVLYVRAGILEPSETSEVRDAIVNDTAITERQKRVLLDIYASFCQQREAEAGEMGSDTGEEPTTD
;
A
#
# COMPACT_ATOMS: atom_id res chain seq x y z
N MET A 1 32.51 17.24 7.74
CA MET A 1 31.52 16.21 7.43
C MET A 1 30.20 16.96 7.26
N SER A 2 29.74 17.06 6.01
CA SER A 2 28.64 17.94 5.63
C SER A 2 27.30 17.31 6.00
N GLN A 3 26.30 18.13 6.37
CA GLN A 3 24.96 17.66 6.73
C GLN A 3 24.29 16.84 5.60
N ASP A 4 24.70 17.07 4.35
CA ASP A 4 24.20 16.35 3.17
C ASP A 4 24.61 14.87 3.13
N ASP A 5 25.79 14.51 3.65
CA ASP A 5 26.25 13.11 3.68
C ASP A 5 25.43 12.27 4.66
N ASN A 6 24.88 12.90 5.71
CA ASN A 6 24.11 12.20 6.74
C ASN A 6 22.67 11.89 6.27
N LEU A 7 22.07 12.80 5.49
CA LEU A 7 20.72 12.61 4.94
C LEU A 7 20.65 11.44 3.96
N ALA A 8 21.65 11.31 3.06
CA ALA A 8 21.71 10.22 2.09
C ALA A 8 21.84 8.83 2.75
N VAL A 9 22.58 8.75 3.86
CA VAL A 9 22.76 7.51 4.64
C VAL A 9 21.48 7.10 5.36
N VAL A 10 20.76 8.06 5.95
CA VAL A 10 19.49 7.79 6.66
C VAL A 10 18.40 7.32 5.69
N VAL A 11 18.26 7.97 4.53
CA VAL A 11 17.29 7.58 3.49
C VAL A 11 17.61 6.18 2.94
N SER A 12 18.89 5.87 2.72
CA SER A 12 19.31 4.54 2.27
C SER A 12 19.00 3.46 3.29
N ASN A 13 19.23 3.74 4.59
CA ASN A 13 18.91 2.80 5.67
C ASN A 13 17.40 2.58 5.81
N ALA A 14 16.59 3.64 5.76
CA ALA A 14 15.14 3.54 5.83
C ALA A 14 14.57 2.74 4.64
N ALA A 15 15.08 3.00 3.43
CA ALA A 15 14.68 2.26 2.24
C ALA A 15 15.08 0.78 2.29
N GLN A 16 16.22 0.45 2.90
CA GLN A 16 16.68 -0.92 3.11
C GLN A 16 15.82 -1.65 4.14
N THR A 17 15.45 -0.98 5.24
CA THR A 17 14.54 -1.51 6.27
C THR A 17 13.14 -1.75 5.69
N ALA A 18 12.59 -0.80 4.94
CA ALA A 18 11.31 -0.96 4.26
C ALA A 18 11.34 -2.12 3.24
N ALA A 19 12.43 -2.26 2.49
CA ALA A 19 12.63 -3.38 1.55
C ALA A 19 12.72 -4.75 2.27
N GLN A 20 13.32 -4.80 3.47
CA GLN A 20 13.35 -6.01 4.29
C GLN A 20 11.98 -6.33 4.89
N ASP A 21 11.23 -5.33 5.36
CA ASP A 21 9.89 -5.50 5.92
C ASP A 21 8.90 -6.02 4.85
N ILE A 22 8.87 -5.41 3.66
CA ILE A 22 8.01 -5.88 2.56
C ILE A 22 8.39 -7.29 2.08
N GLY A 23 9.68 -7.60 1.98
CA GLY A 23 10.15 -8.94 1.57
C GLY A 23 9.68 -10.04 2.53
N THR A 24 9.80 -9.76 3.84
CA THR A 24 9.34 -10.67 4.90
C THR A 24 7.82 -10.83 4.88
N PHE A 25 7.10 -9.74 4.65
CA PHE A 25 5.64 -9.77 4.52
C PHE A 25 5.16 -10.60 3.32
N ILE A 26 5.74 -10.39 2.12
CA ILE A 26 5.41 -11.16 0.92
C ILE A 26 5.63 -12.66 1.17
N ARG A 27 6.74 -13.01 1.81
CA ARG A 27 7.05 -14.38 2.18
C ARG A 27 5.99 -14.98 3.12
N ALA A 28 5.60 -14.25 4.16
CA ALA A 28 4.60 -14.70 5.12
C ALA A 28 3.23 -14.93 4.44
N GLN A 29 2.79 -14.01 3.57
CA GLN A 29 1.55 -14.16 2.80
C GLN A 29 1.60 -15.35 1.85
N ARG A 30 2.74 -15.55 1.18
CA ARG A 30 2.98 -16.71 0.31
C ARG A 30 2.87 -18.04 1.07
N GLU A 31 3.50 -18.11 2.25
CA GLU A 31 3.47 -19.29 3.12
C GLU A 31 2.06 -19.56 3.67
N ALA A 32 1.33 -18.52 4.08
CA ALA A 32 -0.07 -18.62 4.49
C ALA A 32 -0.99 -19.12 3.36
N ALA A 33 -0.72 -18.71 2.12
CA ALA A 33 -1.41 -19.18 0.93
C ALA A 33 -0.93 -20.57 0.44
N GLN A 34 0.02 -21.21 1.14
CA GLN A 34 0.57 -22.53 0.84
C GLN A 34 1.09 -22.69 -0.59
N VAL A 35 1.61 -21.61 -1.17
CA VAL A 35 2.21 -21.62 -2.51
C VAL A 35 3.74 -21.56 -2.43
N SER A 36 4.40 -22.28 -3.33
CA SER A 36 5.85 -22.19 -3.47
C SER A 36 6.26 -20.84 -4.08
N VAL A 37 7.51 -20.42 -3.85
CA VAL A 37 8.09 -19.21 -4.49
C VAL A 37 7.99 -19.31 -6.02
N ARG A 38 8.15 -20.51 -6.59
CA ARG A 38 8.03 -20.74 -8.03
C ARG A 38 6.61 -20.49 -8.55
N GLN A 39 5.61 -21.02 -7.85
CA GLN A 39 4.21 -20.81 -8.22
C GLN A 39 3.80 -19.35 -8.06
N LEU A 40 4.26 -18.67 -7.01
CA LEU A 40 3.98 -17.24 -6.85
C LEU A 40 4.63 -16.42 -7.97
N ALA A 41 5.89 -16.68 -8.30
CA ALA A 41 6.60 -15.99 -9.37
C ALA A 41 5.88 -16.14 -10.72
N GLU A 42 5.45 -17.36 -11.04
CA GLU A 42 4.68 -17.66 -12.26
C GLU A 42 3.36 -16.90 -12.29
N LYS A 43 2.58 -16.93 -11.20
CA LYS A 43 1.30 -16.20 -11.10
C LYS A 43 1.47 -14.68 -11.17
N ALA A 44 2.56 -14.16 -10.63
CA ALA A 44 2.89 -12.74 -10.66
C ALA A 44 3.56 -12.31 -11.97
N GLY A 45 3.91 -13.24 -12.88
CA GLY A 45 4.59 -12.89 -14.12
C GLY A 45 6.02 -12.37 -13.92
N VAL A 46 6.68 -12.73 -12.82
CA VAL A 46 8.06 -12.34 -12.49
C VAL A 46 8.98 -13.55 -12.47
N SER A 47 10.29 -13.34 -12.58
CA SER A 47 11.24 -14.45 -12.50
C SER A 47 11.37 -14.97 -11.07
N ASN A 48 11.49 -16.29 -10.91
CA ASN A 48 11.69 -16.92 -9.60
C ASN A 48 12.94 -16.42 -8.86
N PRO A 49 14.11 -16.24 -9.51
CA PRO A 49 15.28 -15.65 -8.85
C PRO A 49 15.02 -14.24 -8.32
N TYR A 50 14.28 -13.42 -9.08
CA TYR A 50 13.97 -12.05 -8.68
C TYR A 50 13.02 -12.01 -7.48
N LEU A 51 11.94 -12.80 -7.50
CA LEU A 51 11.04 -12.90 -6.35
C LEU A 51 11.77 -13.41 -5.09
N SER A 52 12.66 -14.38 -5.23
CA SER A 52 13.49 -14.85 -4.12
C SER A 52 14.41 -13.77 -3.55
N GLN A 53 14.93 -12.87 -4.40
CA GLN A 53 15.72 -11.72 -3.93
C GLN A 53 14.86 -10.70 -3.18
N ILE A 54 13.63 -10.46 -3.64
CA ILE A 54 12.67 -9.58 -2.97
C ILE A 54 12.31 -10.14 -1.59
N GLU A 55 11.93 -11.41 -1.47
CA GLU A 55 11.57 -12.05 -0.19
C GLU A 55 12.70 -12.03 0.85
N ARG A 56 13.96 -11.87 0.41
CA ARG A 56 15.14 -11.76 1.27
C ARG A 56 15.57 -10.31 1.53
N GLY A 57 14.85 -9.32 1.00
CA GLY A 57 15.20 -7.91 1.09
C GLY A 57 16.47 -7.52 0.33
N LEU A 58 16.93 -8.35 -0.62
CA LEU A 58 18.13 -8.09 -1.44
C LEU A 58 17.85 -7.21 -2.66
N ARG A 59 16.58 -7.04 -3.00
CA ARG A 59 16.10 -6.21 -4.11
C ARG A 59 14.84 -5.47 -3.70
N LYS A 60 14.80 -4.18 -4.01
CA LYS A 60 13.62 -3.35 -3.83
C LYS A 60 12.72 -3.51 -5.08
N PRO A 61 11.48 -4.02 -4.94
CA PRO A 61 10.56 -4.15 -6.06
C PRO A 61 10.03 -2.79 -6.51
N SER A 62 9.64 -2.68 -7.79
CA SER A 62 8.89 -1.52 -8.30
C SER A 62 7.41 -1.61 -7.90
N ALA A 63 6.68 -0.50 -8.03
CA ALA A 63 5.24 -0.47 -7.80
C ALA A 63 4.50 -1.50 -8.68
N ASP A 64 4.85 -1.62 -9.96
CA ASP A 64 4.25 -2.59 -10.87
C ASP A 64 4.45 -4.04 -10.42
N VAL A 65 5.65 -4.37 -9.94
CA VAL A 65 5.97 -5.70 -9.42
C VAL A 65 5.18 -5.99 -8.15
N LEU A 66 5.07 -5.02 -7.24
CA LEU A 66 4.24 -5.15 -6.04
C LEU A 66 2.75 -5.34 -6.40
N ASN A 67 2.24 -4.61 -7.38
CA ASN A 67 0.89 -4.79 -7.92
C ASN A 67 0.65 -6.21 -8.44
N GLN A 68 1.59 -6.74 -9.21
CA GLN A 68 1.52 -8.10 -9.75
C GLN A 68 1.54 -9.16 -8.63
N ILE A 69 2.43 -9.00 -7.65
CA ILE A 69 2.53 -9.89 -6.49
C ILE A 69 1.24 -9.82 -5.65
N ALA A 70 0.70 -8.62 -5.41
CA ALA A 70 -0.54 -8.41 -4.68
C ALA A 70 -1.71 -9.14 -5.34
N LYS A 71 -1.86 -9.00 -6.66
CA LYS A 71 -2.87 -9.74 -7.45
C LYS A 71 -2.69 -11.26 -7.34
N ALA A 72 -1.45 -11.75 -7.43
CA ALA A 72 -1.14 -13.18 -7.34
C ALA A 72 -1.43 -13.77 -5.94
N LEU A 73 -1.25 -12.97 -4.89
CA LEU A 73 -1.57 -13.33 -3.50
C LEU A 73 -3.01 -13.03 -3.09
N ARG A 74 -3.79 -12.34 -3.95
CA ARG A 74 -5.15 -11.86 -3.66
C ARG A 74 -5.21 -10.96 -2.42
N VAL A 75 -4.21 -10.09 -2.27
CA VAL A 75 -4.13 -9.07 -1.22
C VAL A 75 -4.20 -7.68 -1.86
N SER A 76 -4.57 -6.66 -1.06
CA SER A 76 -4.58 -5.28 -1.55
C SER A 76 -3.15 -4.81 -1.86
N ALA A 77 -2.96 -4.18 -3.01
CA ALA A 77 -1.68 -3.57 -3.38
C ALA A 77 -1.29 -2.42 -2.46
N GLU A 78 -2.28 -1.72 -1.89
CA GLU A 78 -2.08 -0.64 -0.92
C GLU A 78 -1.26 -1.10 0.28
N VAL A 79 -1.57 -2.27 0.85
CA VAL A 79 -0.83 -2.85 1.99
C VAL A 79 0.64 -3.05 1.65
N LEU A 80 0.93 -3.51 0.42
CA LEU A 80 2.30 -3.71 -0.04
C LEU A 80 3.01 -2.36 -0.29
N TYR A 81 2.29 -1.34 -0.73
CA TYR A 81 2.86 0.00 -0.95
C TYR A 81 3.21 0.72 0.34
N VAL A 82 2.34 0.65 1.34
CA VAL A 82 2.59 1.19 2.68
C VAL A 82 3.82 0.54 3.29
N ARG A 83 3.87 -0.79 3.26
CA ARG A 83 5.03 -1.57 3.76
C ARG A 83 6.32 -1.32 2.97
N ALA A 84 6.22 -1.03 1.67
CA ALA A 84 7.37 -0.67 0.85
C ALA A 84 7.82 0.79 1.01
N GLY A 85 7.09 1.60 1.78
CA GLY A 85 7.31 3.04 1.91
C GLY A 85 7.10 3.81 0.60
N ILE A 86 6.26 3.28 -0.29
CA ILE A 86 5.89 3.91 -1.58
C ILE A 86 4.64 4.77 -1.42
N LEU A 87 3.78 4.39 -0.49
CA LEU A 87 2.56 5.09 -0.15
C LEU A 87 2.60 5.40 1.34
N GLU A 88 2.39 6.65 1.71
CA GLU A 88 2.09 6.98 3.11
C GLU A 88 0.73 6.37 3.45
N PRO A 89 0.58 5.68 4.59
CA PRO A 89 -0.73 5.18 5.00
C PRO A 89 -1.72 6.34 4.96
N SER A 90 -2.83 6.15 4.26
CA SER A 90 -3.86 7.19 4.23
C SER A 90 -4.38 7.38 5.64
N GLU A 91 -4.71 8.63 6.02
CA GLU A 91 -5.42 8.91 7.28
C GLU A 91 -6.66 8.00 7.43
N THR A 92 -7.27 7.62 6.29
CA THR A 92 -8.35 6.65 6.19
C THR A 92 -8.00 5.25 6.71
N SER A 93 -6.84 4.72 6.34
CA SER A 93 -6.38 3.43 6.86
C SER A 93 -6.03 3.52 8.34
N GLU A 94 -5.37 4.60 8.78
CA GLU A 94 -4.95 4.77 10.17
C GLU A 94 -6.13 4.92 11.13
N VAL A 95 -7.11 5.75 10.78
CA VAL A 95 -8.32 5.95 11.59
C VAL A 95 -9.14 4.66 11.65
N ARG A 96 -9.27 3.94 10.53
CA ARG A 96 -9.95 2.65 10.48
C ARG A 96 -9.28 1.64 11.42
N ASP A 97 -7.95 1.54 11.36
CA ASP A 97 -7.18 0.61 12.19
C ASP A 97 -7.27 0.98 13.68
N ALA A 98 -7.27 2.27 14.01
CA ALA A 98 -7.49 2.74 15.38
C ALA A 98 -8.86 2.31 15.92
N ILE A 99 -9.94 2.45 15.14
CA ILE A 99 -11.30 2.04 15.53
C ILE A 99 -11.38 0.52 15.74
N VAL A 100 -10.77 -0.27 14.86
CA VAL A 100 -10.80 -1.74 14.95
C VAL A 100 -10.07 -2.24 16.20
N ASN A 101 -8.92 -1.64 16.53
CA ASN A 101 -8.08 -2.03 17.65
C ASN A 101 -8.50 -1.42 18.99
N ASP A 102 -9.48 -0.51 19.01
CA ASP A 102 -9.99 0.08 20.25
C ASP A 102 -10.68 -0.98 21.14
N THR A 103 -10.23 -1.08 22.38
CA THR A 103 -10.73 -2.05 23.37
C THR A 103 -11.82 -1.46 24.27
N ALA A 104 -12.02 -0.13 24.24
CA ALA A 104 -13.03 0.55 25.04
C ALA A 104 -14.45 0.43 24.45
N ILE A 105 -14.56 0.06 23.17
CA ILE A 105 -15.84 -0.01 22.43
C ILE A 105 -16.16 -1.42 21.97
N THR A 106 -17.46 -1.73 21.92
CA THR A 106 -17.99 -3.02 21.47
C THR A 106 -17.88 -3.19 19.97
N GLU A 107 -17.88 -4.44 19.50
CA GLU A 107 -17.87 -4.77 18.06
C GLU A 107 -19.03 -4.11 17.28
N ARG A 108 -20.19 -3.94 17.93
CA ARG A 108 -21.32 -3.22 17.33
C ARG A 108 -21.02 -1.74 17.16
N GLN A 109 -20.42 -1.10 18.17
CA GLN A 109 -20.04 0.32 18.11
C GLN A 109 -18.94 0.56 17.08
N LYS A 110 -17.94 -0.34 17.00
CA LYS A 110 -16.92 -0.30 15.94
C LYS A 110 -17.55 -0.31 14.55
N ARG A 111 -18.49 -1.23 14.32
CA ARG A 111 -19.18 -1.34 13.02
C ARG A 111 -19.89 -0.04 12.65
N VAL A 112 -20.65 0.55 13.58
CA VAL A 112 -21.33 1.83 13.35
C VAL A 112 -20.34 2.96 13.06
N LEU A 113 -19.24 3.07 13.82
CA LEU A 113 -18.22 4.09 13.58
C LEU A 113 -17.56 3.93 12.21
N LEU A 114 -17.26 2.70 11.81
CA LEU A 114 -16.70 2.41 10.49
C LEU A 114 -17.68 2.75 9.36
N ASP A 115 -18.97 2.46 9.53
CA ASP A 115 -20.00 2.79 8.53
C ASP A 115 -20.13 4.31 8.35
N ILE A 116 -20.18 5.06 9.46
CA ILE A 116 -20.23 6.54 9.44
C ILE A 116 -18.95 7.09 8.80
N TYR A 117 -17.80 6.59 9.22
CA TYR A 117 -16.51 7.04 8.70
C TYR A 117 -16.40 6.84 7.18
N ALA A 118 -16.77 5.66 6.69
CA ALA A 118 -16.79 5.34 5.27
C ALA A 118 -17.73 6.26 4.48
N SER A 119 -18.89 6.62 5.05
CA SER A 119 -19.83 7.53 4.40
C SER A 119 -19.25 8.93 4.19
N PHE A 120 -18.49 9.46 5.17
CA PHE A 120 -17.84 10.76 5.04
C PHE A 120 -16.69 10.76 4.04
N CYS A 121 -15.92 9.67 3.98
CA CYS A 121 -14.87 9.52 2.97
C CYS A 121 -15.46 9.51 1.54
N GLN A 122 -16.52 8.71 1.31
CA GLN A 122 -17.20 8.69 0.02
C GLN A 122 -17.79 10.04 -0.37
N GLN A 123 -18.38 10.76 0.59
CA GLN A 123 -18.94 12.07 0.33
C GLN A 123 -17.85 13.08 -0.08
N ARG A 124 -16.69 13.08 0.60
CA ARG A 124 -15.57 13.95 0.23
C ARG A 124 -14.96 13.61 -1.13
N GLU A 125 -14.90 12.33 -1.49
CA GLU A 125 -14.44 11.90 -2.81
C GLU A 125 -15.42 12.32 -3.91
N ALA A 126 -16.73 12.24 -3.66
CA ALA A 126 -17.75 12.73 -4.58
C ALA A 126 -17.67 14.25 -4.77
N GLU A 127 -17.54 15.01 -3.67
CA GLU A 127 -17.38 16.47 -3.70
C GLU A 127 -16.07 16.89 -4.41
N ALA A 128 -14.97 16.15 -4.19
CA ALA A 128 -13.70 16.40 -4.87
C ALA A 128 -13.72 16.05 -6.36
N GLY A 129 -14.52 15.05 -6.77
CA GLY A 129 -14.72 14.67 -8.16
C GLY A 129 -15.54 15.67 -8.97
N GLU A 130 -16.53 16.31 -8.36
CA GLU A 130 -17.40 17.31 -9.01
C GLU A 130 -16.67 18.65 -9.26
N MET A 131 -15.73 19.05 -8.41
CA MET A 131 -14.89 20.24 -8.62
C MET A 131 -13.83 20.06 -9.72
N GLY A 132 -13.61 18.83 -10.23
CA GLY A 132 -12.66 18.54 -11.31
C GLY A 132 -13.25 18.60 -12.73
N SER A 133 -14.57 18.73 -12.88
CA SER A 133 -15.25 18.74 -14.20
C SER A 133 -15.59 20.13 -14.75
N ASP A 134 -15.30 21.21 -14.02
CA ASP A 134 -15.57 22.58 -14.46
C ASP A 134 -14.29 23.31 -14.89
N THR A 135 -13.64 22.83 -15.95
CA THR A 135 -12.65 23.62 -16.68
C THR A 135 -12.77 23.36 -18.18
N GLY A 136 -13.51 24.24 -18.86
CA GLY A 136 -13.20 24.62 -20.25
C GLY A 136 -14.24 24.28 -21.32
N GLU A 137 -15.46 24.81 -21.22
CA GLU A 137 -16.22 25.18 -22.43
C GLU A 137 -16.50 26.68 -22.38
N GLU A 138 -15.62 27.48 -23.00
CA GLU A 138 -16.00 28.84 -23.41
C GLU A 138 -16.86 28.74 -24.69
N PRO A 139 -18.05 29.36 -24.73
CA PRO A 139 -18.85 29.43 -25.93
C PRO A 139 -18.34 30.58 -26.79
N THR A 140 -17.53 30.30 -27.81
CA THR A 140 -17.28 31.30 -28.85
C THR A 140 -18.51 31.45 -29.71
N THR A 141 -19.32 32.45 -29.37
CA THR A 141 -20.37 33.01 -30.21
C THR A 141 -19.72 33.96 -31.22
N ASP A 142 -19.71 33.61 -32.50
CA ASP A 142 -20.14 34.39 -33.68
C ASP A 142 -19.76 33.63 -34.98
#